data_AF-A0A962B721-F1
#
_entry.id   AF-A0A962B721-F1
#
_cell.length_a   1.000
_cell.length_b   1.000
_cell.length_c   1.000
_cell.angle_alpha   90.00
_cell.angle_beta   90.00
_cell.angle_gamma   90.00
#
_symmetry.space_group_name_H-M   'P 1'
#
loop_
_entity.id
_entity.type
_entity.pdbx_description
1 polymer ?
#
loop_
_entity_poly.entity_id
_entity_poly.type
_entity_poly.pdbx_seq_one_letter_code
_entity_poly.pdbx_strand_id
1 'polypeptide(L)'
;MALLGQLVADVGHEVNTPLGVALTPSTFLEERAHAVSGRMHDGTLTRVELCSFLDQTEHSTEMIERNLAHAAHMVSTFKQVSVDRTSDVRRPIRLD
;
A
#
# COMPACT_ATOMS: atom_id res chain seq x y z
N MET A 1 6.34 24.35 16.00
CA MET A 1 5.34 23.74 15.08
C MET A 1 5.91 23.32 13.71
N ALA A 2 7.14 23.70 13.33
CA ALA A 2 7.73 23.30 12.04
C ALA A 2 8.09 21.80 11.91
N LEU A 3 8.50 21.14 13.00
CA LEU A 3 9.04 19.78 12.97
C LEU A 3 7.98 18.69 12.75
N LEU A 4 6.76 18.89 13.26
CA LEU A 4 5.64 17.97 13.05
C LEU A 4 5.06 18.10 11.63
N GLY A 5 5.03 19.32 11.07
CA GLY A 5 4.60 19.57 9.70
C GLY A 5 5.56 18.95 8.67
N GLN A 6 6.87 19.01 8.93
CA GLN A 6 7.90 18.34 8.12
C GLN A 6 7.73 16.81 8.15
N LEU A 7 7.57 16.22 9.34
CA LEU A 7 7.34 14.77 9.50
C LEU A 7 6.09 14.26 8.77
N VAL A 8 5.00 15.03 8.81
CA VAL A 8 3.76 14.69 8.08
C VAL A 8 4.00 14.72 6.57
N ALA A 9 4.72 15.74 6.07
CA ALA A 9 5.01 15.88 4.65
C ALA A 9 5.92 14.75 4.14
N ASP A 10 6.96 14.40 4.90
CA ASP A 10 7.90 13.33 4.58
C ASP A 10 7.16 11.99 4.51
N VAL A 11 6.38 11.65 5.55
CA VAL A 11 5.57 10.41 5.56
C VAL A 11 4.56 10.39 4.43
N GLY A 12 3.93 11.52 4.08
CA GLY A 12 3.00 11.60 2.97
C GLY A 12 3.65 11.23 1.62
N HIS A 13 4.83 11.79 1.32
CA HIS A 13 5.55 11.45 0.09
C HIS A 13 5.97 9.98 0.06
N GLU A 14 6.47 9.50 1.18
CA GLU A 14 7.09 8.20 1.32
C GLU A 14 6.03 7.07 1.32
N VAL A 15 4.81 7.34 1.82
CA VAL A 15 3.63 6.45 1.72
C VAL A 15 3.05 6.41 0.30
N ASN A 16 3.10 7.52 -0.44
CA ASN A 16 2.51 7.58 -1.79
C ASN A 16 3.21 6.65 -2.79
N THR A 17 4.53 6.44 -2.66
CA THR A 17 5.28 5.55 -3.56
C THR A 17 4.80 4.10 -3.52
N PRO A 18 4.76 3.39 -2.36
CA PRO A 18 4.25 2.02 -2.32
C PRO A 18 2.76 1.95 -2.73
N LEU A 19 1.94 2.95 -2.41
CA LEU A 19 0.55 2.99 -2.88
C LEU A 19 0.45 3.07 -4.41
N GLY A 20 1.27 3.92 -5.05
CA GLY A 20 1.34 4.01 -6.50
C GLY A 20 1.80 2.70 -7.15
N VAL A 21 2.81 2.05 -6.56
CA VAL A 21 3.29 0.74 -7.03
C VAL A 21 2.24 -0.36 -6.87
N ALA A 22 1.41 -0.32 -5.81
CA ALA A 22 0.30 -1.25 -5.64
C ALA A 22 -0.86 -0.99 -6.62
N LEU A 23 -1.06 0.26 -7.04
CA LEU A 23 -2.16 0.63 -7.94
C LEU A 23 -2.00 0.02 -9.34
N THR A 24 -0.80 0.01 -9.90
CA THR A 24 -0.53 -0.54 -11.24
C THR A 24 -0.95 -2.01 -11.43
N PRO A 25 -0.47 -2.97 -10.61
CA PRO A 25 -0.93 -4.35 -10.69
C PRO A 25 -2.42 -4.50 -10.37
N SER A 26 -2.99 -3.64 -9.52
CA SER A 26 -4.43 -3.65 -9.24
C SER A 26 -5.26 -3.31 -10.49
N THR A 27 -4.93 -2.22 -11.19
CA THR A 27 -5.65 -1.83 -12.42
C THR A 27 -5.40 -2.81 -13.56
N PHE A 28 -4.19 -3.39 -13.64
CA PHE A 28 -3.88 -4.45 -14.58
C PHE A 28 -4.76 -5.69 -14.34
N LEU A 29 -4.92 -6.11 -13.08
CA LEU A 29 -5.79 -7.25 -12.76
C LEU A 29 -7.26 -6.99 -13.08
N GLU A 30 -7.74 -5.78 -12.84
CA GLU A 30 -9.11 -5.39 -13.23
C GLU A 30 -9.32 -5.53 -14.73
N GLU A 31 -8.42 -4.99 -15.55
CA GLU A 31 -8.48 -5.12 -17.02
C GLU A 31 -8.44 -6.59 -17.46
N ARG A 32 -7.53 -7.37 -16.88
CA ARG A 32 -7.38 -8.80 -17.20
C ARG A 32 -8.61 -9.61 -16.79
N ALA A 33 -9.19 -9.32 -15.63
CA ALA A 33 -10.41 -9.97 -15.15
C ALA A 33 -11.59 -9.67 -16.09
N HIS A 34 -11.75 -8.43 -16.55
CA HIS A 34 -12.74 -8.08 -17.55
C HIS A 34 -12.55 -8.83 -18.87
N ALA A 35 -11.32 -8.89 -19.38
CA ALA A 35 -11.01 -9.62 -20.61
C ALA A 35 -11.31 -11.12 -20.49
N VAL A 36 -10.91 -11.76 -19.38
CA VAL A 36 -11.20 -13.18 -19.13
C VAL A 36 -12.69 -13.43 -18.98
N SER A 37 -13.40 -12.57 -18.25
CA SER A 37 -14.85 -12.66 -18.08
C SER A 37 -15.60 -12.55 -19.41
N GLY A 38 -15.21 -11.60 -20.27
CA GLY A 38 -15.81 -11.44 -21.60
C GLY A 38 -15.62 -12.70 -22.46
N ARG A 39 -14.39 -13.21 -22.52
CA ARG A 39 -14.11 -14.43 -23.30
C ARG A 39 -14.76 -15.68 -22.74
N MET A 40 -14.94 -15.75 -21.43
CA MET A 40 -15.69 -16.83 -20.79
C MET A 40 -17.17 -16.77 -21.20
N HIS A 41 -17.76 -15.57 -21.22
CA HIS A 41 -19.14 -15.36 -21.66
C HIS A 41 -19.33 -15.72 -23.14
N ASP A 42 -18.37 -15.35 -24.00
CA ASP A 42 -18.39 -15.64 -25.43
C ASP A 42 -18.06 -17.11 -25.76
N GLY A 43 -17.69 -17.92 -24.75
CA GLY A 43 -17.27 -19.31 -24.95
C GLY A 43 -15.92 -19.47 -25.66
N THR A 44 -15.11 -18.41 -25.72
CA THR A 44 -13.81 -18.36 -26.43
C THR A 44 -12.60 -18.39 -25.49
N LEU A 45 -12.82 -18.50 -24.18
CA LEU A 45 -11.75 -18.62 -23.20
C LEU A 45 -11.06 -19.98 -23.29
N THR A 46 -9.75 -19.97 -23.47
CA THR A 46 -8.95 -21.20 -23.45
C THR A 46 -8.41 -21.50 -22.06
N ARG A 47 -8.05 -22.76 -21.83
CA ARG A 47 -7.35 -23.19 -20.60
C ARG A 47 -6.04 -22.44 -20.39
N VAL A 48 -5.30 -22.17 -21.46
CA VAL A 48 -4.00 -21.47 -21.39
C VAL A 48 -4.18 -20.04 -20.87
N GLU A 49 -5.21 -19.33 -21.35
CA GLU A 49 -5.49 -17.97 -20.91
C GLU A 49 -6.00 -17.91 -19.49
N LEU A 50 -6.80 -18.90 -19.07
CA LEU A 50 -7.23 -19.03 -17.68
C LEU A 50 -6.03 -19.28 -16.76
N CYS A 51 -5.14 -20.22 -17.11
CA CYS A 51 -3.92 -20.47 -16.33
C CYS A 51 -3.04 -19.21 -16.26
N SER A 52 -2.81 -18.55 -17.38
CA SER A 52 -2.02 -17.30 -17.42
C SER A 52 -2.65 -16.19 -16.58
N PHE A 53 -3.98 -16.08 -16.54
CA PHE A 53 -4.66 -15.12 -15.68
C PHE A 53 -4.50 -15.45 -14.19
N LEU A 54 -4.56 -16.73 -13.81
CA LEU A 54 -4.36 -17.15 -12.42
C LEU A 54 -2.92 -16.86 -11.97
N ASP A 55 -1.91 -17.17 -12.79
CA ASP A 55 -0.50 -16.86 -12.50
C ASP A 55 -0.27 -15.34 -12.36
N GLN A 56 -0.87 -14.56 -13.26
CA GLN A 56 -0.83 -13.09 -13.20
C GLN A 56 -1.49 -12.55 -11.93
N THR A 57 -2.59 -13.16 -11.50
CA THR A 57 -3.32 -12.80 -10.28
C THR A 57 -2.49 -13.06 -9.05
N GLU A 58 -1.86 -14.22 -8.93
CA GLU A 58 -0.99 -14.56 -7.82
C GLU A 58 0.18 -13.56 -7.70
N HIS A 59 0.91 -13.31 -8.79
CA HIS A 59 2.04 -12.40 -8.75
C HIS A 59 1.64 -10.95 -8.43
N SER A 60 0.54 -10.48 -9.05
CA SER A 60 0.06 -9.11 -8.88
C SER A 60 -0.48 -8.88 -7.47
N THR A 61 -1.23 -9.84 -6.90
CA THR A 61 -1.73 -9.74 -5.52
C THR A 61 -0.60 -9.75 -4.50
N GLU A 62 0.42 -10.58 -4.70
CA GLU A 62 1.62 -10.57 -3.85
C GLU A 62 2.36 -9.21 -3.89
N MET A 63 2.46 -8.59 -5.07
CA MET A 63 3.01 -7.23 -5.21
C MET A 63 2.16 -6.18 -4.48
N ILE A 64 0.83 -6.24 -4.64
CA ILE A 64 -0.10 -5.34 -3.97
C ILE A 64 0.06 -5.46 -2.45
N GLU A 65 -0.02 -6.67 -1.91
CA GLU A 65 0.06 -6.91 -0.47
C GLU A 65 1.37 -6.40 0.13
N ARG A 66 2.52 -6.70 -0.49
CA ARG A 66 3.82 -6.21 -0.02
C ARG A 66 3.88 -4.69 0.06
N ASN A 67 3.38 -4.01 -0.97
CA ASN A 67 3.40 -2.56 -1.01
C ASN A 67 2.41 -1.93 -0.03
N LEU A 68 1.21 -2.51 0.12
CA LEU A 68 0.25 -2.07 1.12
C LEU A 68 0.77 -2.29 2.55
N ALA A 69 1.45 -3.41 2.81
CA ALA A 69 2.10 -3.67 4.09
C ALA A 69 3.20 -2.64 4.39
N HIS A 70 4.00 -2.26 3.39
CA HIS A 70 5.00 -1.22 3.53
C HIS A 70 4.36 0.15 3.86
N ALA A 71 3.34 0.56 3.11
CA ALA A 71 2.59 1.78 3.40
C ALA A 71 1.99 1.78 4.83
N ALA A 72 1.41 0.66 5.25
CA ALA A 72 0.85 0.50 6.59
C ALA A 72 1.92 0.61 7.70
N HIS A 73 3.10 0.03 7.48
CA HIS A 73 4.23 0.14 8.39
C HIS A 73 4.66 1.60 8.59
N MET A 74 4.75 2.39 7.51
CA MET A 74 5.14 3.79 7.58
C MET A 74 4.13 4.64 8.36
N VAL A 75 2.83 4.39 8.14
CA VAL A 75 1.75 5.03 8.92
C VAL A 75 1.84 4.63 10.40
N SER A 76 2.15 3.38 10.72
CA SER A 76 2.35 2.93 12.10
C SER A 76 3.51 3.64 12.77
N THR A 77 4.67 3.68 12.10
CA THR A 77 5.88 4.38 12.58
C THR A 77 5.61 5.86 12.81
N PHE A 78 4.92 6.52 11.90
CA PHE A 78 4.54 7.93 12.06
C PHE A 78 3.68 8.15 13.31
N LYS A 79 2.70 7.28 13.57
CA LYS A 79 1.86 7.35 14.77
C LYS A 79 2.68 7.18 16.05
N GLN A 80 3.59 6.21 16.10
CA GLN A 80 4.46 5.98 17.26
C GLN A 80 5.34 7.21 17.57
N VAL A 81 6.03 7.74 16.55
CA VAL A 81 6.88 8.94 16.70
C VAL A 81 6.07 10.15 17.15
N SER A 82 4.85 10.31 16.63
CA SER A 82 3.96 11.43 17.01
C SER A 82 3.49 11.35 18.47
N VAL A 83 3.21 10.14 18.96
CA VAL A 83 2.82 9.90 20.36
C VAL A 83 3.99 10.14 21.30
N ASP A 84 5.18 9.61 20.98
CA ASP A 84 6.39 9.80 21.79
C ASP A 84 6.75 11.29 21.94
N ARG A 85 6.63 12.07 20.86
CA ARG A 85 6.87 13.52 20.88
C ARG A 85 5.87 14.31 21.72
N THR A 86 4.66 13.78 21.94
CA THR A 86 3.67 14.40 22.84
C THR A 86 3.97 14.09 24.31
N SER A 87 4.57 12.94 24.59
CA SER A 87 4.92 12.51 25.96
C SER A 87 6.15 13.22 26.54
N ASP A 88 7.13 13.60 25.70
CA ASP A 88 8.37 14.24 26.13
C ASP A 88 8.19 15.71 26.58
N VAL A 89 7.00 16.30 26.35
CA VAL A 89 6.67 17.68 26.75
C VAL A 89 6.25 17.77 28.24
N ARG A 90 6.12 16.65 28.97
CA ARG A 90 5.68 16.64 30.38
C ARG A 90 6.60 15.85 31.31
N ARG A 91 7.92 16.13 31.33
CA ARG A 91 8.73 15.77 32.49
C ARG A 91 8.73 16.93 33.49
N PRO A 92 8.13 16.79 34.69
CA PRO A 92 8.31 17.78 35.74
C PRO A 92 9.80 17.79 36.11
N ILE A 93 10.43 18.94 35.95
CA ILE A 93 11.81 19.17 36.39
C ILE A 93 11.75 19.15 37.91
N ARG A 94 12.33 18.11 38.54
CA ARG A 94 12.52 18.10 39.98
C ARG A 94 13.69 19.03 40.29
N LEU A 95 13.40 20.15 40.94
CA LEU A 95 14.41 21.03 41.51
C LEU A 95 14.63 20.55 42.95
N ASP A 96 15.77 19.88 43.19
CA ASP A 96 16.31 19.64 44.52
C ASP A 96 17.27 20.80 44.88
#